data_AF-A0A832JVY1-F1
#
_entry.id   AF-A0A832JVY1-F1
#
_cell.length_a   1.000
_cell.length_b   1.000
_cell.length_c   1.000
_cell.angle_alpha   90.00
_cell.angle_beta   90.00
_cell.angle_gamma   90.00
#
_symmetry.space_group_name_H-M   'P 1'
#
loop_
_entity.id
_entity.type
_entity.pdbx_description
1 polymer ?
#
loop_
_entity_poly.entity_id
_entity_poly.type
_entity_poly.pdbx_seq_one_letter_code
_entity_poly.pdbx_strand_id
1 'polypeptide(L)'
;MSLRLKSELDVKKLVLGATILGTGGGGDPEEGFKILYTAIETTNRYVELINIEDIPSGGFIVVPYYVGSIAPGLKPKKPIKIADPISRAFELLERELGGRIVGVVASEMGGFNTPVALSIGVLKGLPAVDGDLLGRAAPELHQCTVHIFDYSMAPSVLVSETGNIVIV
;
A
#
# COMPACT_ATOMS: atom_id res chain seq x y z
N MET A 1 -1.97 -3.45 20.70
CA MET A 1 -0.84 -4.43 20.80
C MET A 1 -0.10 -4.37 19.47
N SER A 2 1.22 -4.15 19.46
CA SER A 2 1.96 -3.95 18.20
C SER A 2 2.68 -5.24 17.76
N LEU A 3 2.50 -5.65 16.50
CA LEU A 3 3.24 -6.74 15.87
C LEU A 3 4.35 -6.18 15.00
N ARG A 4 5.56 -6.77 15.05
CA ARG A 4 6.71 -6.32 14.27
C ARG A 4 7.23 -7.43 13.37
N LEU A 5 7.36 -7.14 12.07
CA LEU A 5 7.83 -8.09 11.06
C LEU A 5 9.15 -7.57 10.47
N LYS A 6 10.20 -8.40 10.50
CA LYS A 6 11.53 -7.98 10.07
C LYS A 6 12.28 -9.03 9.26
N SER A 7 12.01 -10.31 9.48
CA SER A 7 12.76 -11.38 8.83
C SER A 7 12.17 -11.71 7.47
N GLU A 8 12.99 -12.28 6.59
CA GLU A 8 12.55 -12.83 5.31
C GLU A 8 11.39 -13.82 5.49
N LEU A 9 11.44 -14.65 6.53
CA LEU A 9 10.40 -15.62 6.85
C LEU A 9 9.07 -14.95 7.26
N ASP A 10 9.14 -13.84 8.00
CA ASP A 10 7.94 -13.08 8.39
C ASP A 10 7.25 -12.53 7.13
N VAL A 11 8.02 -11.92 6.23
CA VAL A 11 7.49 -11.36 4.98
C VAL A 11 6.91 -12.46 4.09
N LYS A 12 7.59 -13.61 3.96
CA LYS A 12 7.05 -14.76 3.19
C LYS A 12 5.72 -15.25 3.75
N LYS A 13 5.60 -15.38 5.07
CA LYS A 13 4.35 -15.82 5.73
C LYS A 13 3.23 -14.81 5.54
N LEU A 14 3.53 -13.52 5.73
CA LEU A 14 2.58 -12.44 5.54
C LEU A 14 2.04 -12.42 4.10
N VAL A 15 2.94 -12.41 3.11
CA VAL A 15 2.59 -12.39 1.68
C VAL A 15 1.74 -13.60 1.31
N LEU A 16 2.13 -14.80 1.77
CA LEU A 16 1.36 -16.03 1.51
C LEU A 16 -0.04 -15.95 2.13
N GLY A 17 -0.14 -15.51 3.38
CA GLY A 17 -1.43 -15.33 4.06
C GLY A 17 -2.33 -14.32 3.33
N ALA A 18 -1.78 -13.16 2.98
CA ALA A 18 -2.50 -12.13 2.25
C ALA A 18 -2.94 -12.60 0.86
N THR A 19 -2.14 -13.43 0.19
CA THR A 19 -2.49 -14.05 -1.10
C THR A 19 -3.71 -14.97 -0.96
N ILE A 20 -3.73 -15.81 0.07
CA ILE A 20 -4.85 -16.73 0.34
C ILE A 20 -6.12 -15.93 0.65
N LEU A 21 -6.01 -14.92 1.51
CA LEU A 21 -7.12 -14.05 1.93
C LEU A 21 -7.59 -13.10 0.81
N GLY A 22 -6.75 -12.84 -0.19
CA GLY A 22 -7.09 -12.04 -1.36
C GLY A 22 -8.06 -12.73 -2.32
N THR A 23 -8.39 -14.01 -2.14
CA THR A 23 -9.43 -14.74 -2.91
C THR A 23 -9.27 -14.69 -4.43
N GLY A 24 -8.02 -14.69 -4.91
CA GLY A 24 -7.68 -14.70 -6.34
C GLY A 24 -7.35 -13.33 -6.95
N GLY A 25 -7.48 -12.25 -6.19
CA GLY A 25 -7.03 -10.91 -6.58
C GLY A 25 -5.81 -10.42 -5.78
N GLY A 26 -5.57 -9.10 -5.78
CA GLY A 26 -4.57 -8.49 -4.91
C GLY A 26 -3.13 -8.46 -5.43
N GLY A 27 -2.91 -8.97 -6.65
CA GLY A 27 -1.64 -8.91 -7.39
C GLY A 27 -0.65 -10.03 -7.08
N ASP A 28 0.53 -9.94 -7.70
CA ASP A 28 1.56 -10.99 -7.70
C ASP A 28 2.30 -11.10 -6.34
N PRO A 29 2.24 -12.25 -5.65
CA PRO A 29 2.90 -12.47 -4.36
C PRO A 29 4.44 -12.33 -4.42
N GLU A 30 5.06 -12.72 -5.54
CA GLU A 30 6.52 -12.67 -5.67
C GLU A 30 7.00 -11.21 -5.72
N GLU A 31 6.29 -10.36 -6.46
CA GLU A 31 6.55 -8.93 -6.51
C GLU A 31 6.27 -8.26 -5.16
N GLY A 32 5.23 -8.70 -4.44
CA GLY A 32 4.92 -8.22 -3.10
C GLY A 32 5.99 -8.56 -2.06
N PHE A 33 6.53 -9.78 -2.11
CA PHE A 33 7.67 -10.16 -1.29
C PHE A 33 8.89 -9.29 -1.59
N LYS A 34 9.24 -9.13 -2.88
CA LYS A 34 10.41 -8.33 -3.30
C LYS A 34 10.32 -6.88 -2.81
N ILE A 35 9.18 -6.22 -3.03
CA ILE A 35 9.04 -4.80 -2.69
C ILE A 35 9.14 -4.55 -1.17
N LEU A 36 8.47 -5.37 -0.37
CA LEU A 36 8.46 -5.20 1.09
C LEU A 36 9.80 -5.60 1.72
N TYR A 37 10.37 -6.74 1.31
CA TYR A 37 11.65 -7.18 1.87
C TYR A 37 12.79 -6.24 1.47
N THR A 38 12.80 -5.72 0.24
CA THR A 38 13.76 -4.69 -0.19
C THR A 38 13.64 -3.42 0.65
N ALA A 39 12.42 -2.96 0.96
CA ALA A 39 12.21 -1.80 1.83
C ALA A 39 12.79 -2.04 3.25
N ILE A 40 12.57 -3.23 3.82
CA ILE A 40 13.13 -3.63 5.12
C ILE A 40 14.66 -3.61 5.09
N GLU A 41 15.27 -4.29 4.12
CA GLU A 41 16.72 -4.43 4.01
C GLU A 41 17.42 -3.07 3.76
N THR A 42 16.88 -2.26 2.84
CA THR A 42 17.50 -0.98 2.46
C THR A 42 17.41 0.08 3.55
N THR A 43 16.38 0.02 4.40
CA THR A 43 16.19 0.98 5.49
C THR A 43 16.70 0.48 6.83
N ASN A 44 16.97 -0.83 6.95
CA ASN A 44 17.24 -1.52 8.21
C ASN A 44 16.13 -1.28 9.26
N ARG A 45 14.87 -1.19 8.80
CA ARG A 45 13.66 -1.02 9.63
C ARG A 45 12.81 -2.29 9.61
N TYR A 46 11.62 -2.22 10.18
CA TYR A 46 10.65 -3.32 10.25
C TYR A 46 9.25 -2.79 9.95
N VAL A 47 8.35 -3.69 9.57
CA VAL A 47 6.91 -3.38 9.55
C VAL A 47 6.43 -3.30 10.99
N GLU A 48 5.78 -2.20 11.36
CA GLU A 48 5.09 -2.05 12.63
C GLU A 48 3.58 -2.05 12.38
N LEU A 49 2.94 -3.16 12.72
CA LEU A 49 1.49 -3.31 12.67
C LEU A 49 0.91 -2.90 14.03
N ILE A 50 -0.08 -2.02 14.02
CA ILE A 50 -0.76 -1.51 15.22
C ILE A 50 -2.28 -1.59 15.06
N ASN A 51 -2.99 -1.65 16.17
CA ASN A 51 -4.44 -1.51 16.14
C ASN A 51 -4.80 -0.08 15.69
N ILE A 52 -5.97 0.09 15.06
CA ILE A 52 -6.43 1.41 14.60
C ILE A 52 -6.59 2.40 15.77
N GLU A 53 -6.94 1.91 16.96
CA GLU A 53 -7.07 2.72 18.17
C GLU A 53 -5.72 3.22 18.71
N ASP A 54 -4.62 2.56 18.34
CA ASP A 54 -3.26 2.91 18.76
C ASP A 54 -2.59 3.93 17.80
N ILE A 55 -3.26 4.32 16.70
CA ILE A 55 -2.69 5.24 15.70
C ILE A 55 -2.65 6.69 16.22
N PRO A 56 -1.59 7.47 15.92
CA PRO A 56 -1.52 8.86 16.38
C PRO A 56 -2.71 9.69 15.90
N SER A 57 -3.39 10.36 16.84
CA SER A 57 -4.50 11.26 16.53
C SER A 57 -4.02 12.53 15.81
N GLY A 58 -4.90 13.15 15.01
CA GLY A 58 -4.66 14.48 14.43
C GLY A 58 -3.97 14.49 13.05
N GLY A 59 -3.89 13.33 12.39
CA GLY A 59 -3.40 13.21 11.02
C GLY A 59 -4.24 12.26 10.16
N PHE A 60 -3.68 11.87 9.02
CA PHE A 60 -4.30 11.01 8.02
C PHE A 60 -3.63 9.65 7.98
N ILE A 61 -4.46 8.61 7.90
CA ILE A 61 -4.05 7.29 7.47
C ILE A 61 -4.24 7.25 5.96
N VAL A 62 -3.20 6.91 5.22
CA VAL A 62 -3.28 6.83 3.75
C VAL A 62 -3.23 5.40 3.26
N VAL A 63 -3.66 5.20 2.02
CA VAL A 63 -3.85 3.89 1.41
C VAL A 63 -2.97 3.78 0.17
N PRO A 64 -1.69 3.36 0.28
CA PRO A 64 -0.83 3.19 -0.89
C PRO A 64 -1.13 1.85 -1.57
N TYR A 65 -1.42 1.87 -2.87
CA TYR A 65 -1.65 0.67 -3.67
C TYR A 65 -1.39 0.95 -5.15
N TYR A 66 -1.23 -0.12 -5.94
CA TYR A 66 -1.21 -0.02 -7.39
C TYR A 66 -2.57 -0.37 -7.97
N VAL A 67 -2.97 0.36 -9.01
CA VAL A 67 -4.16 0.09 -9.80
C VAL A 67 -3.80 0.05 -11.28
N GLY A 68 -4.38 -0.88 -12.01
CA GLY A 68 -4.14 -1.04 -13.44
C GLY A 68 -4.68 -2.35 -13.97
N SER A 69 -4.74 -2.48 -15.29
CA SER A 69 -5.20 -3.71 -15.93
C SER A 69 -4.15 -4.82 -15.82
N ILE A 70 -4.62 -6.01 -15.44
CA ILE A 70 -3.84 -7.25 -15.45
C ILE A 70 -4.01 -8.05 -16.76
N ALA A 71 -4.80 -7.55 -17.72
CA ALA A 71 -5.13 -8.34 -18.89
C ALA A 71 -3.88 -8.60 -19.78
N PRO A 72 -3.71 -9.83 -20.30
CA PRO A 72 -2.59 -10.17 -21.19
C PRO A 72 -2.53 -9.25 -22.41
N GLY A 73 -1.33 -8.82 -22.79
CA GLY A 73 -1.11 -7.99 -23.98
C GLY A 73 -1.35 -6.48 -23.78
N LEU A 74 -1.82 -6.03 -22.60
CA LEU A 74 -2.08 -4.61 -22.31
C LEU A 74 -0.90 -3.87 -21.67
N LYS A 75 0.31 -4.45 -21.67
CA LYS A 75 1.54 -3.77 -21.20
C LYS A 75 2.38 -3.30 -22.40
N PRO A 76 2.00 -2.20 -23.09
CA PRO A 76 2.86 -1.64 -24.13
C PRO A 76 4.21 -1.28 -23.53
N LYS A 77 5.31 -1.53 -24.26
CA LYS A 77 6.62 -1.04 -23.84
C LYS A 77 6.57 0.48 -23.77
N LYS A 78 6.81 1.02 -22.57
CA LYS A 78 6.94 2.47 -22.37
C LYS A 78 8.43 2.84 -22.44
N PRO A 79 8.79 3.85 -23.24
CA PRO A 79 10.18 4.19 -23.51
C PRO A 79 10.90 4.79 -22.29
N ILE A 80 10.13 5.37 -21.37
CA ILE A 80 10.63 6.00 -20.14
C ILE A 80 9.80 5.44 -18.99
N LYS A 81 10.48 5.03 -17.91
CA LYS A 81 9.84 4.70 -16.65
C LYS A 81 10.57 5.39 -15.51
N ILE A 82 9.81 5.88 -14.54
CA ILE A 82 10.40 6.36 -13.28
C ILE A 82 10.63 5.17 -12.35
N ALA A 83 11.59 5.30 -11.43
CA ALA A 83 12.00 4.20 -10.57
C ALA A 83 10.92 3.82 -9.54
N ASP A 84 10.28 4.81 -8.92
CA ASP A 84 9.37 4.60 -7.80
C ASP A 84 8.14 5.54 -7.86
N PRO A 85 7.13 5.19 -8.67
CA PRO A 85 5.88 5.95 -8.75
C PRO A 85 5.12 6.04 -7.42
N ILE A 86 5.12 4.98 -6.62
CA ILE A 86 4.31 4.92 -5.41
C ILE A 86 4.88 5.81 -4.30
N SER A 87 6.19 5.83 -4.11
CA SER A 87 6.82 6.80 -3.19
C SER A 87 6.62 8.24 -3.67
N ARG A 88 6.66 8.47 -4.99
CA ARG A 88 6.35 9.79 -5.56
C ARG A 88 4.91 10.22 -5.31
N ALA A 89 3.95 9.30 -5.44
CA ALA A 89 2.55 9.55 -5.14
C ALA A 89 2.34 9.89 -3.66
N PHE A 90 3.00 9.13 -2.77
CA PHE A 90 2.97 9.37 -1.33
C PHE A 90 3.49 10.77 -0.97
N GLU A 91 4.65 11.18 -1.49
CA GLU A 91 5.25 12.50 -1.21
C GLU A 91 4.37 13.66 -1.67
N LEU A 92 3.73 13.50 -2.83
CA LEU A 92 2.79 14.49 -3.34
C LEU A 92 1.55 14.56 -2.45
N LEU A 93 0.95 13.42 -2.09
CA LEU A 93 -0.21 13.37 -1.20
C LEU A 93 0.12 13.94 0.18
N GLU A 94 1.29 13.61 0.73
CA GLU A 94 1.77 14.16 2.01
C GLU A 94 1.83 15.69 1.97
N ARG A 95 2.32 16.26 0.87
CA ARG A 95 2.33 17.71 0.66
C ARG A 95 0.92 18.29 0.58
N GLU A 96 0.01 17.67 -0.17
CA GLU A 96 -1.39 18.14 -0.28
C GLU A 96 -2.12 18.08 1.09
N LEU A 97 -1.76 17.11 1.94
CA LEU A 97 -2.31 16.97 3.29
C LEU A 97 -1.62 17.87 4.35
N GLY A 98 -0.59 18.61 3.95
CA GLY A 98 0.18 19.50 4.82
C GLY A 98 1.14 18.79 5.77
N GLY A 99 1.68 17.63 5.38
CA GLY A 99 2.65 16.86 6.15
C GLY A 99 2.07 16.09 7.33
N ARG A 100 0.77 15.78 7.30
CA ARG A 100 0.02 15.19 8.42
C ARG A 100 -0.28 13.70 8.24
N ILE A 101 0.55 12.93 7.54
CA ILE A 101 0.37 11.49 7.43
C ILE A 101 0.91 10.82 8.70
N VAL A 102 0.09 10.01 9.37
CA VAL A 102 0.42 9.36 10.65
C VAL A 102 0.50 7.84 10.56
N GLY A 103 0.10 7.28 9.43
CA GLY A 103 0.17 5.84 9.19
C GLY A 103 -0.33 5.45 7.81
N VAL A 104 -0.21 4.17 7.52
CA VAL A 104 -0.70 3.56 6.29
C VAL A 104 -1.67 2.41 6.60
N VAL A 105 -2.51 2.06 5.65
CA VAL A 105 -3.34 0.86 5.71
C VAL A 105 -3.39 0.20 4.34
N ALA A 106 -3.47 -1.13 4.31
CA ALA A 106 -3.64 -1.84 3.05
C ALA A 106 -5.02 -1.53 2.46
N SER A 107 -5.09 -1.35 1.13
CA SER A 107 -6.36 -1.17 0.44
C SER A 107 -7.24 -2.41 0.49
N GLU A 108 -6.60 -3.57 0.44
CA GLU A 108 -7.20 -4.90 0.37
C GLU A 108 -6.22 -5.95 0.89
N MET A 109 -6.72 -7.14 1.19
CA MET A 109 -5.87 -8.33 1.32
C MET A 109 -5.42 -8.79 -0.06
N GLY A 110 -4.09 -8.89 -0.26
CA GLY A 110 -3.53 -9.24 -1.56
C GLY A 110 -2.03 -9.54 -1.51
N GLY A 111 -1.59 -10.41 -2.42
CA GLY A 111 -0.18 -10.80 -2.53
C GLY A 111 0.76 -9.64 -2.86
N PHE A 112 0.28 -8.59 -3.51
CA PHE A 112 1.06 -7.41 -3.89
C PHE A 112 0.62 -6.12 -3.19
N ASN A 113 -0.68 -5.80 -3.21
CA ASN A 113 -1.17 -4.52 -2.68
C ASN A 113 -1.03 -4.41 -1.15
N THR A 114 -1.15 -5.51 -0.39
CA THR A 114 -0.86 -5.49 1.05
C THR A 114 0.62 -5.18 1.30
N PRO A 115 1.60 -5.89 0.71
CA PRO A 115 3.01 -5.51 0.83
C PRO A 115 3.37 -4.10 0.34
N VAL A 116 2.70 -3.56 -0.68
CA VAL A 116 2.95 -2.20 -1.19
C VAL A 116 2.68 -1.17 -0.09
N ALA A 117 1.52 -1.22 0.56
CA ALA A 117 1.18 -0.33 1.67
C ALA A 117 2.22 -0.42 2.79
N LEU A 118 2.57 -1.65 3.18
CA LEU A 118 3.54 -1.90 4.25
C LEU A 118 4.95 -1.43 3.89
N SER A 119 5.35 -1.56 2.62
CA SER A 119 6.65 -1.10 2.15
C SER A 119 6.78 0.43 2.28
N ILE A 120 5.70 1.17 1.99
CA ILE A 120 5.67 2.62 2.20
C ILE A 120 5.77 2.96 3.68
N GLY A 121 5.07 2.21 4.54
CA GLY A 121 5.20 2.34 5.99
C GLY A 121 6.66 2.20 6.44
N VAL A 122 7.35 1.15 5.99
CA VAL A 122 8.77 0.92 6.28
C VAL A 122 9.66 2.06 5.75
N LEU A 123 9.50 2.43 4.48
CA LEU A 123 10.30 3.47 3.82
C LEU A 123 10.16 4.83 4.53
N LYS A 124 8.96 5.17 4.98
CA LYS A 124 8.66 6.46 5.63
C LYS A 124 8.76 6.42 7.16
N GLY A 125 8.95 5.23 7.75
CA GLY A 125 9.03 5.06 9.20
C GLY A 125 7.70 5.27 9.90
N LEU A 126 6.61 4.89 9.23
CA LEU A 126 5.23 5.01 9.68
C LEU A 126 4.68 3.65 10.10
N PRO A 127 3.83 3.59 11.14
CA PRO A 127 3.10 2.38 11.46
C PRO A 127 2.04 2.08 10.39
N ALA A 128 1.72 0.80 10.27
CA ALA A 128 0.61 0.32 9.46
C ALA A 128 -0.52 -0.19 10.36
N VAL A 129 -1.76 0.07 9.99
CA VAL A 129 -2.92 -0.51 10.68
C VAL A 129 -2.93 -2.02 10.44
N ASP A 130 -3.12 -2.80 11.51
CA ASP A 130 -3.33 -4.25 11.46
C ASP A 130 -4.74 -4.55 10.93
N GLY A 131 -4.89 -4.41 9.62
CA GLY A 131 -6.13 -4.56 8.90
C GLY A 131 -6.02 -3.99 7.48
N ASP A 132 -7.13 -4.06 6.77
CA ASP A 132 -7.30 -3.49 5.46
C ASP A 132 -8.71 -2.89 5.31
N LEU A 133 -9.02 -2.30 4.15
CA LEU A 133 -10.31 -1.64 3.97
C LEU A 133 -11.43 -2.58 3.51
N LEU A 134 -11.17 -3.86 3.26
CA LEU A 134 -12.09 -4.75 2.54
C LEU A 134 -12.15 -6.20 3.07
N GLY A 135 -11.09 -6.74 3.65
CA GLY A 135 -10.97 -8.12 4.14
C GLY A 135 -10.68 -9.17 3.05
N ARG A 136 -10.62 -8.75 1.77
CA ARG A 136 -10.38 -9.57 0.57
C ARG A 136 -9.97 -8.67 -0.59
N ALA A 137 -9.74 -9.20 -1.79
CA ALA A 137 -9.61 -8.38 -3.00
C ALA A 137 -10.97 -8.14 -3.70
N ALA A 138 -11.11 -6.98 -4.33
CA ALA A 138 -12.29 -6.60 -5.12
C ALA A 138 -11.92 -5.77 -6.37
N PRO A 139 -12.77 -5.75 -7.41
CA PRO A 139 -12.47 -5.07 -8.67
C PRO A 139 -12.59 -3.54 -8.62
N GLU A 140 -13.39 -2.98 -7.71
CA GLU A 140 -13.72 -1.54 -7.74
C GLU A 140 -13.42 -0.82 -6.42
N LEU A 141 -12.90 0.40 -6.51
CA LEU A 141 -12.44 1.19 -5.35
C LEU A 141 -13.56 1.47 -4.33
N HIS A 142 -14.80 1.64 -4.79
CA HIS A 142 -15.92 1.95 -3.91
C HIS A 142 -16.33 0.75 -3.03
N GLN A 143 -15.82 -0.45 -3.32
CA GLN A 143 -16.07 -1.65 -2.53
C GLN A 143 -15.12 -1.69 -1.32
N CYS A 144 -15.23 -0.71 -0.43
CA CYS A 144 -14.38 -0.61 0.75
C CYS A 144 -15.11 0.06 1.93
N THR A 145 -14.57 -0.19 3.12
CA THR A 145 -15.11 0.28 4.39
C THR A 145 -15.20 1.80 4.45
N VAL A 146 -14.19 2.53 3.95
CA VAL A 146 -14.20 4.00 3.97
C VAL A 146 -15.33 4.60 3.13
N HIS A 147 -15.71 3.95 2.02
CA HIS A 147 -16.84 4.38 1.21
C HIS A 147 -18.17 4.14 1.93
N ILE A 148 -18.32 3.00 2.61
CA ILE A 148 -19.52 2.67 3.40
C ILE A 148 -19.75 3.70 4.52
N PHE A 149 -18.68 4.23 5.09
CA PHE A 149 -18.72 5.24 6.16
C PHE A 149 -18.66 6.69 5.65
N ASP A 150 -18.88 6.94 4.36
CA ASP A 150 -18.90 8.27 3.74
C ASP A 150 -17.62 9.11 3.97
N TYR A 151 -16.46 8.45 4.16
CA TYR A 151 -15.19 9.15 4.16
C TYR A 151 -14.82 9.59 2.75
N SER A 152 -14.31 10.82 2.64
CA SER A 152 -13.77 11.33 1.39
C SER A 152 -12.59 10.49 0.93
N MET A 153 -12.64 10.00 -0.31
CA MET A 153 -11.48 9.41 -1.00
C MET A 153 -10.55 10.47 -1.60
N ALA A 154 -10.91 11.75 -1.49
CA ALA A 154 -10.10 12.89 -1.92
C ALA A 154 -9.45 13.60 -0.71
N PRO A 155 -8.23 14.16 -0.86
CA PRO A 155 -7.46 14.16 -2.10
C PRO A 155 -6.87 12.79 -2.44
N SER A 156 -6.81 12.47 -3.73
CA SER A 156 -6.17 11.26 -4.24
C SER A 156 -5.07 11.62 -5.23
N VAL A 157 -3.91 10.96 -5.11
CA VAL A 157 -2.78 11.19 -6.02
C VAL A 157 -2.45 9.91 -6.78
N LEU A 158 -2.44 10.03 -8.11
CA LEU A 158 -2.01 8.96 -9.01
C LEU A 158 -0.73 9.38 -9.72
N VAL A 159 0.25 8.49 -9.71
CA VAL A 159 1.49 8.65 -10.47
C VAL A 159 1.64 7.45 -11.39
N SER A 160 1.69 7.69 -12.70
CA SER A 160 1.91 6.62 -13.66
C SER A 160 3.37 6.15 -13.64
N GLU A 161 3.64 4.96 -14.17
CA GLU A 161 5.02 4.47 -14.35
C GLU A 161 5.88 5.37 -15.26
N THR A 162 5.27 6.26 -16.07
CA THR A 162 5.96 7.27 -16.90
C THR A 162 6.13 8.62 -16.21
N GLY A 163 5.63 8.78 -14.98
CA GLY A 163 5.72 10.02 -14.20
C GLY A 163 4.60 11.04 -14.46
N ASN A 164 3.51 10.66 -15.13
CA ASN A 164 2.33 11.52 -15.21
C ASN A 164 1.66 11.58 -13.84
N ILE A 165 1.23 12.78 -13.43
CA ILE A 165 0.63 13.02 -12.12
C ILE A 165 -0.82 13.47 -12.31
N VAL A 166 -1.72 12.88 -11.55
CA VAL A 166 -3.11 13.34 -11.39
C VAL A 166 -3.36 13.52 -9.90
N ILE A 167 -3.93 14.67 -9.54
CA ILE A 167 -4.41 14.98 -8.20
C ILE A 167 -5.91 15.25 -8.32
N VAL A 168 -6.71 14.53 -7.56
CA VAL A 168 -8.17 14.68 -7.45
C VAL A 168 -8.50 15.33 -6.14
#